data_AF-A0A924B7H6-F1
#
_entry.id   AF-A0A924B7H6-F1
#
_cell.length_a   1.000
_cell.length_b   1.000
_cell.length_c   1.000
_cell.angle_alpha   90.00
_cell.angle_beta   90.00
_cell.angle_gamma   90.00
#
_symmetry.space_group_name_H-M   'P 1'
#
loop_
_entity.id
_entity.type
_entity.pdbx_description
1 polymer ?
#
loop_
_entity_poly.entity_id
_entity_poly.type
_entity_poly.pdbx_seq_one_letter_code
_entity_poly.pdbx_strand_id
1 'polypeptide(L)'
;MNSLFRFVSLVASTVLVSISSTTSSKAADQYGFPNLNGKVVKLELENGVRVNLPTNRAIDNYQLNSFVPDNTDDWKFKIIDNGSGGIMFTRVNTNKAITVSNLNVVNGTSIVAYEQAGNGRWIDWNPEHVGNGYYLIHLRHNPSQCLNIPGSQSNVWVTTWTCDRNDRDQRMKIEEVAGNFGSGVLYHITPVPVPISQPVIQTTTLAITPLYEAWIVSRKFESPFPSTSNIGHSFIAIIRKNQKVVVTYKDGYKVSTSSPQDDGNWNIHRTYGYWPKQGTVGAGPGEIRINNDCNSNSRNTECQDVKDILRGISISNRGQAIRKSRISESRANWIDNNRNVASCSSYNVNGIWYGYNFPCNCVTYATLQWSYFTAKQDNWIPATEYGSSPDAVMESINSKNRSTNNDFIDSGNTWN
;
A
#
# COMPACT_ATOMS: atom_id res chain seq x y z
N MET A 1 -21.78 28.01 61.04
CA MET A 1 -21.21 26.68 60.77
C MET A 1 -20.89 26.60 59.28
N ASN A 2 -19.64 26.80 58.88
CA ASN A 2 -19.18 26.66 57.49
C ASN A 2 -18.17 25.50 57.44
N SER A 3 -18.44 24.46 56.66
CA SER A 3 -17.47 23.37 56.42
C SER A 3 -16.80 23.54 55.06
N LEU A 4 -15.47 23.57 55.04
CA LEU A 4 -14.65 23.44 53.84
C LEU A 4 -14.31 21.95 53.62
N PHE A 5 -14.48 21.45 52.40
CA PHE A 5 -13.87 20.20 51.92
C PHE A 5 -12.75 20.53 50.92
N ARG A 6 -11.58 19.92 51.09
CA ARG A 6 -10.48 19.90 50.12
C ARG A 6 -10.36 18.50 49.53
N PHE A 7 -10.21 18.41 48.22
CA PHE A 7 -9.81 17.19 47.52
C PHE A 7 -8.29 17.20 47.27
N VAL A 8 -7.64 16.06 47.53
CA VAL A 8 -6.25 15.78 47.14
C VAL A 8 -6.30 14.71 46.05
N SER A 9 -5.62 14.95 44.94
CA SER A 9 -5.49 13.99 43.83
C SER A 9 -4.13 13.30 43.90
N LEU A 10 -4.14 11.97 43.87
CA LEU A 10 -2.95 11.12 43.83
C LEU A 10 -2.75 10.63 42.40
N VAL A 11 -1.56 10.82 41.83
CA VAL A 11 -1.21 10.32 40.49
C VAL A 11 -0.22 9.18 40.63
N ALA A 12 -0.63 7.96 40.27
CA ALA A 12 0.24 6.79 40.21
C ALA A 12 0.91 6.74 38.82
N SER A 13 2.24 6.66 38.79
CA SER A 13 3.02 6.47 37.56
C SER A 13 3.36 4.99 37.38
N THR A 14 2.94 4.41 36.27
CA THR A 14 3.23 3.01 35.91
C THR A 14 4.44 3.00 34.95
N VAL A 15 5.51 2.31 35.33
CA VAL A 15 6.67 2.07 34.46
C VAL A 15 6.36 0.85 33.60
N LEU A 16 6.19 1.06 32.29
CA LEU A 16 6.04 0.01 31.30
C LEU A 16 7.40 -0.30 30.67
N VAL A 17 7.99 -1.43 31.08
CA VAL A 17 9.03 -2.10 30.29
C VAL A 17 8.30 -2.84 29.18
N SER A 18 8.49 -2.44 27.92
CA SER A 18 7.99 -3.20 26.77
C SER A 18 9.12 -3.50 25.80
N ILE A 19 9.42 -4.79 25.75
CA ILE A 19 10.24 -5.44 24.74
C ILE A 19 9.44 -5.39 23.45
N SER A 20 10.01 -4.89 22.34
CA SER A 20 9.33 -4.97 21.05
C SER A 20 10.30 -5.14 19.88
N SER A 21 9.97 -6.15 19.08
CA SER A 21 10.65 -6.60 17.87
C SER A 21 10.31 -5.74 16.66
N THR A 22 11.30 -5.52 15.80
CA THR A 22 11.27 -4.66 14.61
C THR A 22 10.81 -5.37 13.34
N THR A 23 10.13 -4.63 12.46
CA THR A 23 10.05 -4.96 11.02
C THR A 23 10.31 -3.70 10.18
N SER A 24 11.48 -3.64 9.54
CA SER A 24 11.94 -2.77 8.47
C SER A 24 11.51 -3.28 7.07
N SER A 25 12.12 -2.76 5.99
CA SER A 25 11.82 -3.23 4.63
C SER A 25 12.23 -4.69 4.53
N LYS A 26 11.51 -5.56 3.82
CA LYS A 26 11.93 -6.97 3.70
C LYS A 26 13.39 -7.10 3.24
N ALA A 27 13.93 -6.19 2.41
CA ALA A 27 15.34 -6.19 2.03
C ALA A 27 16.29 -5.60 3.11
N ALA A 28 15.89 -4.53 3.80
CA ALA A 28 16.68 -3.91 4.90
C ALA A 28 16.68 -4.78 6.17
N ASP A 29 15.59 -5.47 6.45
CA ASP A 29 15.41 -6.40 7.58
C ASP A 29 16.14 -7.70 7.34
N GLN A 30 16.00 -8.24 6.12
CA GLN A 30 16.49 -9.58 5.82
C GLN A 30 18.01 -9.60 5.63
N TYR A 31 18.65 -8.46 5.36
CA TYR A 31 20.06 -8.42 4.99
C TYR A 31 20.91 -7.29 5.62
N GLY A 32 20.35 -6.52 6.56
CA GLY A 32 21.10 -5.46 7.25
C GLY A 32 21.45 -4.27 6.36
N PHE A 33 20.69 -4.04 5.29
CA PHE A 33 20.92 -2.94 4.36
C PHE A 33 20.33 -1.61 4.90
N PRO A 34 21.08 -0.50 4.94
CA PRO A 34 20.57 0.79 5.38
C PRO A 34 19.44 1.28 4.48
N ASN A 35 18.50 2.04 5.05
CA ASN A 35 17.41 2.62 4.24
C ASN A 35 17.95 3.74 3.34
N LEU A 36 18.34 3.36 2.12
CA LEU A 36 18.85 4.26 1.08
C LEU A 36 17.84 4.50 -0.04
N ASN A 37 16.56 4.17 0.16
CA ASN A 37 15.54 4.37 -0.87
C ASN A 37 15.43 5.86 -1.26
N GLY A 38 15.45 6.14 -2.56
CA GLY A 38 15.43 7.48 -3.12
C GLY A 38 16.77 8.23 -3.06
N LYS A 39 17.79 7.70 -2.37
CA LYS A 39 19.10 8.31 -2.24
C LYS A 39 19.97 8.04 -3.46
N VAL A 40 20.89 8.97 -3.72
CA VAL A 40 21.96 8.79 -4.70
C VAL A 40 23.16 8.18 -4.01
N VAL A 41 23.70 7.11 -4.59
CA VAL A 41 24.79 6.32 -4.04
C VAL A 41 25.89 6.09 -5.05
N LYS A 42 27.05 5.66 -4.55
CA LYS A 42 28.11 5.00 -5.32
C LYS A 42 28.17 3.52 -4.94
N LEU A 43 28.53 2.69 -5.92
CA LEU A 43 28.88 1.27 -5.72
C LEU A 43 30.39 1.15 -5.87
N GLU A 44 31.11 0.96 -4.77
CA GLU A 44 32.56 1.13 -4.71
C GLU A 44 33.25 -0.08 -4.08
N LEU A 45 34.28 -0.61 -4.75
CA LEU A 45 35.17 -1.63 -4.20
C LEU A 45 36.08 -1.08 -3.10
N GLU A 46 36.73 -1.97 -2.34
CA GLU A 46 37.66 -1.61 -1.28
C GLU A 46 38.84 -0.72 -1.76
N ASN A 47 39.27 -0.89 -3.00
CA ASN A 47 40.33 -0.09 -3.61
C ASN A 47 39.85 1.21 -4.27
N GLY A 48 38.57 1.58 -4.10
CA GLY A 48 37.99 2.82 -4.63
C GLY A 48 37.47 2.75 -6.06
N VAL A 49 37.60 1.61 -6.74
CA VAL A 49 37.03 1.41 -8.09
C VAL A 49 35.50 1.36 -8.00
N ARG A 50 34.80 2.04 -8.92
CA ARG A 50 33.33 2.13 -8.92
C ARG A 50 32.70 1.46 -10.13
N VAL A 51 31.45 1.03 -9.97
CA VAL A 51 30.56 0.72 -11.09
C VAL A 51 30.24 2.01 -11.85
N ASN A 52 30.30 1.96 -13.18
CA ASN A 52 30.18 3.14 -14.03
C ASN A 52 29.30 2.88 -15.26
N LEU A 53 28.41 3.84 -15.55
CA LEU A 53 27.63 3.91 -16.78
C LEU A 53 27.85 5.29 -17.41
N PRO A 54 28.70 5.41 -18.45
CA PRO A 54 29.05 6.67 -19.07
C PRO A 54 27.85 7.43 -19.63
N THR A 55 27.78 8.75 -19.41
CA THR A 55 26.65 9.59 -19.85
C THR A 55 26.42 9.50 -21.36
N ASN A 56 27.48 9.49 -22.17
CA ASN A 56 27.40 9.37 -23.63
C ASN A 56 27.03 7.96 -24.13
N ARG A 57 26.85 7.00 -23.21
CA ARG A 57 26.58 5.60 -23.51
C ARG A 57 25.46 5.00 -22.63
N ALA A 58 24.60 5.85 -22.05
CA ALA A 58 23.39 5.43 -21.35
C ALA A 58 22.27 4.99 -22.32
N ILE A 59 22.59 4.02 -23.18
CA ILE A 59 21.68 3.37 -24.14
C ILE A 59 21.41 1.93 -23.69
N ASP A 60 20.33 1.33 -24.19
CA ASP A 60 20.00 -0.05 -23.84
C ASP A 60 21.07 -1.03 -24.32
N ASN A 61 21.30 -2.05 -23.50
CA ASN A 61 22.31 -3.09 -23.69
C ASN A 61 23.76 -2.59 -23.64
N TYR A 62 24.01 -1.34 -23.27
CA TYR A 62 25.38 -0.90 -23.03
C TYR A 62 25.94 -1.60 -21.79
N GLN A 63 27.07 -2.30 -21.94
CA GLN A 63 27.74 -2.98 -20.85
C GLN A 63 28.40 -1.97 -19.91
N LEU A 64 28.14 -2.10 -18.61
CA LEU A 64 28.76 -1.26 -17.60
C LEU A 64 30.23 -1.59 -17.47
N ASN A 65 31.05 -0.57 -17.27
CA ASN A 65 32.46 -0.73 -16.94
C ASN A 65 32.72 -0.32 -15.50
N SER A 66 33.90 -0.65 -15.01
CA SER A 66 34.44 -0.11 -13.78
C SER A 66 35.30 1.12 -14.07
N PHE A 67 35.34 2.06 -13.13
CA PHE A 67 36.13 3.27 -13.30
C PHE A 67 36.67 3.80 -11.97
N VAL A 68 37.86 4.41 -12.00
CA VAL A 68 38.36 5.18 -10.86
C VAL A 68 37.60 6.50 -10.83
N PRO A 69 37.14 6.98 -9.67
CA PRO A 69 36.32 8.17 -9.57
C PRO A 69 36.88 9.38 -10.32
N ASP A 70 36.01 10.07 -11.05
CA ASP A 70 36.25 11.37 -11.63
C ASP A 70 35.18 12.37 -11.18
N ASN A 71 35.24 13.59 -11.71
CA ASN A 71 34.27 14.65 -11.41
C ASN A 71 32.97 14.53 -12.20
N THR A 72 32.70 13.39 -12.86
CA THR A 72 31.45 13.18 -13.58
C THR A 72 30.38 12.60 -12.66
N ASP A 73 29.16 12.46 -13.19
CA ASP A 73 28.12 11.74 -12.51
C ASP A 73 28.15 10.24 -12.82
N ASP A 74 29.00 9.72 -13.72
CA ASP A 74 28.87 8.41 -14.41
C ASP A 74 28.82 7.17 -13.49
N TRP A 75 29.27 7.33 -12.26
CA TRP A 75 29.31 6.32 -11.20
C TRP A 75 28.22 6.50 -10.13
N LYS A 76 27.29 7.44 -10.32
CA LYS A 76 26.21 7.79 -9.38
C LYS A 76 24.89 7.13 -9.77
N PHE A 77 24.29 6.42 -8.81
CA PHE A 77 23.03 5.70 -9.00
C PHE A 77 22.01 6.09 -7.93
N LYS A 78 20.76 6.32 -8.32
CA LYS A 78 19.62 6.44 -7.42
C LYS A 78 19.11 5.04 -7.07
N ILE A 79 18.94 4.77 -5.77
CA ILE A 79 18.29 3.55 -5.31
C ILE A 79 16.78 3.74 -5.34
N ILE A 80 16.06 2.76 -5.89
CA ILE A 80 14.60 2.74 -5.91
C ILE A 80 14.12 1.38 -5.40
N ASP A 81 13.39 1.39 -4.28
CA ASP A 81 12.58 0.25 -3.84
C ASP A 81 11.25 0.28 -4.60
N ASN A 82 11.02 -0.73 -5.44
CA ASN A 82 9.81 -0.86 -6.25
C ASN A 82 8.73 -1.73 -5.57
N GLY A 83 8.88 -2.05 -4.27
CA GLY A 83 7.94 -2.87 -3.52
C GLY A 83 7.95 -4.35 -3.92
N SER A 84 8.85 -4.74 -4.83
CA SER A 84 8.95 -6.11 -5.29
C SER A 84 9.62 -7.00 -4.23
N GLY A 85 10.48 -6.45 -3.36
CA GLY A 85 11.32 -7.19 -2.41
C GLY A 85 12.82 -7.15 -2.70
N GLY A 86 13.25 -6.39 -3.71
CA GLY A 86 14.64 -5.99 -3.96
C GLY A 86 14.72 -4.49 -4.28
N ILE A 87 15.90 -4.01 -4.66
CA ILE A 87 16.15 -2.62 -5.05
C ILE A 87 16.64 -2.50 -6.49
N MET A 88 16.40 -1.36 -7.11
CA MET A 88 16.95 -0.99 -8.42
C MET A 88 18.04 0.08 -8.25
N PHE A 89 19.10 -0.02 -9.04
CA PHE A 89 20.11 1.05 -9.19
C PHE A 89 19.90 1.75 -10.53
N THR A 90 19.30 2.94 -10.49
CA THR A 90 19.04 3.76 -11.68
C THR A 90 20.10 4.85 -11.81
N ARG A 91 20.75 4.95 -12.95
CA ARG A 91 21.77 5.97 -13.20
C ARG A 91 21.16 7.38 -13.12
N VAL A 92 21.75 8.28 -12.31
CA VAL A 92 21.19 9.65 -12.15
C VAL A 92 21.17 10.41 -13.48
N ASN A 93 20.22 11.33 -13.62
CA ASN A 93 19.96 12.09 -14.85
C ASN A 93 19.59 11.23 -16.07
N THR A 94 19.27 9.94 -15.86
CA THR A 94 18.77 9.03 -16.90
C THR A 94 17.61 8.20 -16.34
N ASN A 95 16.93 7.46 -17.22
CA ASN A 95 15.95 6.43 -16.86
C ASN A 95 16.52 5.01 -16.97
N LYS A 96 17.86 4.85 -16.96
CA LYS A 96 18.52 3.57 -17.17
C LYS A 96 18.88 2.89 -15.86
N ALA A 97 18.42 1.66 -15.67
CA ALA A 97 18.77 0.80 -14.55
C ALA A 97 19.83 -0.23 -14.95
N ILE A 98 20.59 -0.73 -13.97
CA ILE A 98 21.57 -1.80 -14.19
C ILE A 98 20.88 -3.18 -14.10
N THR A 99 21.20 -4.07 -15.03
CA THR A 99 20.61 -5.42 -15.17
C THR A 99 21.60 -6.39 -15.79
N VAL A 100 21.26 -7.68 -15.88
CA VAL A 100 22.00 -8.66 -16.69
C VAL A 100 21.57 -8.65 -18.16
N SER A 101 22.49 -8.99 -19.06
CA SER A 101 22.23 -9.04 -20.51
C SER A 101 21.39 -10.24 -20.96
N ASN A 102 21.33 -11.32 -20.18
CA ASN A 102 20.70 -12.58 -20.57
C ASN A 102 19.92 -13.22 -19.41
N LEU A 103 18.93 -14.07 -19.74
CA LEU A 103 18.11 -14.81 -18.77
C LEU A 103 18.85 -15.99 -18.12
N ASN A 104 19.77 -16.62 -18.85
CA ASN A 104 20.60 -17.71 -18.35
C ASN A 104 21.88 -17.12 -17.77
N VAL A 105 21.81 -16.70 -16.50
CA VAL A 105 22.94 -16.09 -15.81
C VAL A 105 23.94 -17.16 -15.38
N VAL A 106 25.13 -17.10 -15.95
CA VAL A 106 26.32 -17.87 -15.57
C VAL A 106 27.46 -16.92 -15.21
N ASN A 107 28.53 -17.44 -14.63
CA ASN A 107 29.73 -16.65 -14.35
C ASN A 107 30.23 -15.91 -15.60
N GLY A 108 30.47 -14.62 -15.47
CA GLY A 108 30.90 -13.74 -16.56
C GLY A 108 29.76 -13.11 -17.36
N THR A 109 28.48 -13.34 -17.01
CA THR A 109 27.36 -12.67 -17.68
C THR A 109 27.49 -11.16 -17.55
N SER A 110 27.31 -10.42 -18.65
CA SER A 110 27.46 -8.97 -18.68
C SER A 110 26.40 -8.24 -17.84
N ILE A 111 26.83 -7.22 -17.10
CA ILE A 111 25.92 -6.22 -16.52
C ILE A 111 25.75 -5.09 -17.52
N VAL A 112 24.52 -4.80 -17.89
CA VAL A 112 24.14 -3.81 -18.92
C VAL A 112 23.15 -2.78 -18.38
N ALA A 113 23.04 -1.67 -19.09
CA ALA A 113 22.01 -0.67 -18.87
C ALA A 113 20.74 -1.02 -19.66
N TYR A 114 19.58 -0.81 -19.06
CA TYR A 114 18.30 -0.94 -19.74
C TYR A 114 17.29 0.07 -19.22
N GLU A 115 16.27 0.41 -20.01
CA GLU A 115 15.17 1.24 -19.53
C GLU A 115 14.56 0.69 -18.24
N GLN A 116 14.26 1.61 -17.33
CA GLN A 116 13.43 1.36 -16.16
C GLN A 116 11.97 1.10 -16.60
N ALA A 117 11.73 -0.01 -17.28
CA ALA A 117 10.39 -0.52 -17.54
C ALA A 117 9.93 -1.29 -16.30
N GLY A 118 8.87 -0.81 -15.65
CA GLY A 118 8.42 -1.29 -14.34
C GLY A 118 8.30 -2.81 -14.23
N ASN A 119 8.72 -3.32 -13.07
CA ASN A 119 8.43 -4.65 -12.52
C ASN A 119 9.14 -5.85 -13.18
N GLY A 120 10.21 -5.65 -13.94
CA GLY A 120 11.06 -6.76 -14.38
C GLY A 120 11.91 -7.32 -13.23
N ARG A 121 11.73 -8.59 -12.85
CA ARG A 121 12.59 -9.29 -11.85
C ARG A 121 14.11 -9.28 -12.15
N TRP A 122 14.50 -8.78 -13.33
CA TRP A 122 15.86 -8.75 -13.86
C TRP A 122 16.65 -7.51 -13.42
N ILE A 123 15.93 -6.41 -13.10
CA ILE A 123 16.53 -5.14 -12.65
C ILE A 123 16.56 -5.04 -11.11
N ASP A 124 16.06 -6.06 -10.40
CA ASP A 124 16.02 -6.12 -8.95
C ASP A 124 17.27 -6.79 -8.36
N TRP A 125 17.80 -6.15 -7.33
CA TRP A 125 19.01 -6.56 -6.63
C TRP A 125 18.75 -6.69 -5.12
N ASN A 126 19.44 -7.62 -4.47
CA ASN A 126 19.37 -7.83 -3.02
C ASN A 126 20.77 -7.66 -2.41
N PRO A 127 21.07 -6.53 -1.75
CA PRO A 127 22.33 -6.36 -1.05
C PRO A 127 22.38 -7.20 0.23
N GLU A 128 23.44 -7.98 0.43
CA GLU A 128 23.75 -8.76 1.64
C GLU A 128 24.94 -8.14 2.36
N HIS A 129 24.79 -7.71 3.62
CA HIS A 129 25.91 -7.19 4.40
C HIS A 129 26.92 -8.31 4.75
N VAL A 130 28.20 -8.09 4.42
CA VAL A 130 29.30 -9.05 4.65
C VAL A 130 30.40 -8.50 5.56
N GLY A 131 30.08 -7.51 6.40
CA GLY A 131 30.98 -6.94 7.39
C GLY A 131 31.77 -5.73 6.89
N ASN A 132 32.23 -4.90 7.82
CA ASN A 132 33.01 -3.67 7.58
C ASN A 132 32.34 -2.67 6.61
N GLY A 133 31.00 -2.68 6.53
CA GLY A 133 30.24 -1.80 5.63
C GLY A 133 30.22 -2.24 4.16
N TYR A 134 30.63 -3.47 3.86
CA TYR A 134 30.59 -4.04 2.52
C TYR A 134 29.36 -4.93 2.32
N TYR A 135 28.94 -5.03 1.06
CA TYR A 135 27.79 -5.81 0.62
C TYR A 135 28.14 -6.68 -0.58
N LEU A 136 27.59 -7.89 -0.62
CA LEU A 136 27.39 -8.62 -1.87
C LEU A 136 26.08 -8.16 -2.48
N ILE A 137 26.06 -7.88 -3.78
CA ILE A 137 24.84 -7.41 -4.46
C ILE A 137 24.29 -8.55 -5.31
N HIS A 138 23.33 -9.30 -4.76
CA HIS A 138 22.77 -10.50 -5.38
C HIS A 138 21.78 -10.12 -6.48
N LEU A 139 21.81 -10.88 -7.58
CA LEU A 139 20.70 -10.88 -8.54
C LEU A 139 19.49 -11.54 -7.92
N ARG A 140 18.38 -10.83 -7.86
CA ARG A 140 17.22 -11.33 -7.15
C ARG A 140 16.65 -12.63 -7.72
N HIS A 141 16.57 -12.73 -9.04
CA HIS A 141 16.04 -13.91 -9.73
C HIS A 141 17.06 -15.07 -9.83
N ASN A 142 18.34 -14.81 -9.53
CA ASN A 142 19.37 -15.83 -9.42
C ASN A 142 20.31 -15.49 -8.25
N PRO A 143 19.90 -15.76 -7.00
CA PRO A 143 20.60 -15.28 -5.81
C PRO A 143 21.99 -15.91 -5.60
N SER A 144 22.35 -16.92 -6.39
CA SER A 144 23.70 -17.49 -6.41
C SER A 144 24.72 -16.63 -7.16
N GLN A 145 24.25 -15.62 -7.90
CA GLN A 145 25.06 -14.74 -8.73
C GLN A 145 25.07 -13.31 -8.15
N CYS A 146 26.26 -12.75 -8.04
CA CYS A 146 26.52 -11.43 -7.47
C CYS A 146 27.16 -10.51 -8.49
N LEU A 147 26.96 -9.20 -8.33
CA LEU A 147 27.66 -8.18 -9.10
C LEU A 147 29.18 -8.28 -8.86
N ASN A 148 29.95 -8.26 -9.93
CA ASN A 148 31.39 -8.55 -9.91
C ASN A 148 32.17 -7.57 -10.81
N ILE A 149 33.28 -7.03 -10.31
CA ILE A 149 34.26 -6.26 -11.09
C ILE A 149 35.54 -7.10 -11.18
N PRO A 150 35.78 -7.82 -12.30
CA PRO A 150 36.88 -8.77 -12.40
C PRO A 150 38.25 -8.17 -12.06
N GLY A 151 38.98 -8.85 -11.17
CA GLY A 151 40.30 -8.45 -10.68
C GLY A 151 40.32 -7.16 -9.85
N SER A 152 39.15 -6.63 -9.47
CA SER A 152 39.00 -5.34 -8.80
C SER A 152 39.64 -4.19 -9.59
N GLN A 153 39.73 -4.31 -10.91
CA GLN A 153 40.44 -3.34 -11.76
C GLN A 153 39.51 -2.23 -12.26
N SER A 154 40.09 -1.10 -12.65
CA SER A 154 39.40 -0.06 -13.41
C SER A 154 39.41 -0.39 -14.91
N ASN A 155 38.47 0.17 -15.66
CA ASN A 155 38.31 -0.01 -17.10
C ASN A 155 38.08 -1.47 -17.54
N VAL A 156 37.53 -2.30 -16.65
CA VAL A 156 37.07 -3.65 -17.00
C VAL A 156 35.55 -3.67 -17.05
N TRP A 157 35.00 -4.65 -17.75
CA TRP A 157 33.56 -4.80 -17.81
C TRP A 157 33.00 -5.40 -16.52
N VAL A 158 31.90 -4.84 -16.04
CA VAL A 158 31.15 -5.38 -14.89
C VAL A 158 30.40 -6.62 -15.35
N THR A 159 30.46 -7.66 -14.53
CA THR A 159 29.89 -8.98 -14.81
C THR A 159 29.14 -9.52 -13.60
N THR A 160 28.55 -10.69 -13.73
CA THR A 160 28.11 -11.51 -12.60
C THR A 160 29.14 -12.59 -12.31
N TRP A 161 29.21 -13.04 -11.07
CA TRP A 161 29.93 -14.23 -10.70
C TRP A 161 29.22 -14.97 -9.57
N THR A 162 29.58 -16.23 -9.35
CA THR A 162 29.09 -16.98 -8.20
C THR A 162 29.46 -16.23 -6.93
N CYS A 163 28.47 -15.96 -6.08
CA CYS A 163 28.65 -15.17 -4.88
C CYS A 163 29.70 -15.80 -3.94
N ASP A 164 30.75 -15.06 -3.62
CA ASP A 164 31.78 -15.42 -2.65
C ASP A 164 32.03 -14.25 -1.70
N ARG A 165 31.74 -14.45 -0.41
CA ARG A 165 31.88 -13.42 0.64
C ARG A 165 33.33 -12.98 0.85
N ASN A 166 34.30 -13.77 0.40
CA ASN A 166 35.73 -13.47 0.54
C ASN A 166 36.33 -12.89 -0.75
N ASP A 167 35.57 -12.87 -1.85
CA ASP A 167 36.02 -12.32 -3.12
C ASP A 167 35.95 -10.79 -3.09
N ARG A 168 37.11 -10.14 -3.18
CA ARG A 168 37.20 -8.68 -3.16
C ARG A 168 36.54 -8.04 -4.36
N ASP A 169 36.41 -8.75 -5.47
CA ASP A 169 35.79 -8.27 -6.71
C ASP A 169 34.27 -8.07 -6.59
N GLN A 170 33.66 -8.63 -5.55
CA GLN A 170 32.21 -8.64 -5.32
C GLN A 170 31.79 -7.80 -4.11
N ARG A 171 32.73 -7.39 -3.27
CA ARG A 171 32.46 -6.65 -2.02
C ARG A 171 32.34 -5.17 -2.28
N MET A 172 31.11 -4.69 -2.38
CA MET A 172 30.80 -3.30 -2.68
C MET A 172 30.40 -2.53 -1.43
N LYS A 173 31.01 -1.36 -1.22
CA LYS A 173 30.45 -0.29 -0.40
C LYS A 173 29.31 0.38 -1.15
N ILE A 174 28.23 0.63 -0.44
CA ILE A 174 27.06 1.38 -0.93
C ILE A 174 26.91 2.60 -0.03
N GLU A 175 27.39 3.75 -0.50
CA GLU A 175 27.47 4.98 0.29
C GLU A 175 26.67 6.10 -0.38
N GLU A 176 25.93 6.87 0.41
CA GLU A 176 25.22 8.06 -0.06
C GLU A 176 26.21 9.12 -0.57
N VAL A 177 25.92 9.68 -1.73
CA VAL A 177 26.69 10.78 -2.32
C VAL A 177 25.92 12.07 -2.03
N ALA A 178 26.53 12.97 -1.28
CA ALA A 178 25.95 14.29 -1.03
C ALA A 178 26.03 15.18 -2.28
N GLY A 179 24.96 15.91 -2.59
CA GLY A 179 24.92 16.87 -3.68
C GLY A 179 23.51 17.16 -4.20
N ASN A 180 23.36 18.28 -4.92
CA ASN A 180 22.11 18.64 -5.61
C ASN A 180 22.03 17.90 -6.96
N PHE A 181 21.56 16.66 -6.92
CA PHE A 181 21.28 15.86 -8.10
C PHE A 181 19.80 16.03 -8.44
N GLY A 182 19.50 16.77 -9.52
CA GLY A 182 18.19 17.32 -9.84
C GLY A 182 16.97 16.43 -9.52
N SER A 183 16.17 16.89 -8.57
CA SER A 183 14.71 16.98 -8.60
C SER A 183 14.34 17.89 -7.41
N GLY A 184 13.90 19.11 -7.69
CA GLY A 184 13.93 20.25 -6.77
C GLY A 184 13.33 20.00 -5.38
N VAL A 185 14.15 20.24 -4.34
CA VAL A 185 13.95 21.24 -3.28
C VAL A 185 15.36 21.57 -2.74
N LEU A 186 15.79 22.83 -2.86
CA LEU A 186 17.04 23.34 -2.32
C LEU A 186 16.91 23.51 -0.80
N TYR A 187 17.77 22.85 -0.03
CA TYR A 187 18.22 23.38 1.26
C TYR A 187 19.70 23.69 1.15
N HIS A 188 20.02 24.99 1.25
CA HIS A 188 21.38 25.49 1.35
C HIS A 188 21.85 25.25 2.79
N ILE A 189 22.90 24.46 2.99
CA ILE A 189 23.58 24.35 4.27
C ILE A 189 25.00 24.88 4.08
N THR A 190 25.27 26.07 4.60
CA THR A 190 26.63 26.60 4.76
C THR A 190 27.29 25.90 5.95
N PRO A 191 28.52 25.36 5.82
CA PRO A 191 29.20 24.76 6.95
C PRO A 191 29.74 25.87 7.86
N VAL A 192 29.07 26.09 8.99
CA VAL A 192 29.63 26.82 10.12
C VAL A 192 30.47 25.82 10.93
N PRO A 193 31.74 26.13 11.25
CA PRO A 193 32.47 25.33 12.23
C PRO A 193 31.87 25.60 13.61
N VAL A 194 31.18 24.61 14.19
CA VAL A 194 30.59 24.72 15.53
C VAL A 194 31.18 23.66 16.46
N PRO A 195 31.52 24.02 17.71
CA PRO A 195 32.12 23.14 18.70
C PRO A 195 31.19 22.01 19.06
N ILE A 196 31.79 20.93 19.59
CA ILE A 196 31.18 19.72 20.17
C ILE A 196 29.78 20.02 20.73
N SER A 197 28.74 19.76 19.93
CA SER A 197 27.35 20.12 20.25
C SER A 197 26.59 18.91 20.77
N GLN A 198 25.63 19.20 21.66
CA GLN A 198 24.71 18.20 22.18
C GLN A 198 23.92 17.52 21.04
N PRO A 199 23.52 16.26 21.24
CA PRO A 199 22.91 15.49 20.17
C PRO A 199 21.63 16.15 19.63
N VAL A 200 21.56 16.32 18.31
CA VAL A 200 20.44 16.99 17.65
C VAL A 200 19.35 15.96 17.38
N ILE A 201 18.20 16.12 18.03
CA ILE A 201 17.00 15.30 17.75
C ILE A 201 16.18 16.00 16.66
N GLN A 202 15.91 15.30 15.57
CA GLN A 202 15.07 15.77 14.46
C GLN A 202 13.88 14.83 14.27
N THR A 203 12.73 15.37 13.89
CA THR A 203 11.51 14.58 13.73
C THR A 203 10.89 14.84 12.36
N THR A 204 10.55 13.78 11.62
CA THR A 204 9.91 13.85 10.29
C THR A 204 8.63 13.03 10.26
N THR A 205 7.57 13.57 9.66
CA THR A 205 6.32 12.83 9.47
C THR A 205 6.30 12.22 8.07
N LEU A 206 6.10 10.91 7.96
CA LEU A 206 5.98 10.20 6.68
C LEU A 206 4.54 9.68 6.51
N ALA A 207 3.97 9.86 5.33
CA ALA A 207 2.74 9.19 4.94
C ALA A 207 3.04 7.71 4.70
N ILE A 208 2.16 6.83 5.18
CA ILE A 208 2.22 5.39 4.94
C ILE A 208 0.93 4.92 4.25
N THR A 209 0.89 3.66 3.85
CA THR A 209 -0.26 3.04 3.17
C THR A 209 -1.57 3.34 3.91
N PRO A 210 -2.60 3.86 3.22
CA PRO A 210 -3.86 4.16 3.87
C PRO A 210 -4.53 2.88 4.37
N LEU A 211 -5.23 2.99 5.49
CA LEU A 211 -6.12 1.94 5.97
C LEU A 211 -7.47 2.07 5.26
N TYR A 212 -7.95 1.00 4.64
CA TYR A 212 -9.26 0.98 3.99
C TYR A 212 -10.26 0.11 4.75
N GLU A 213 -11.51 0.57 4.78
CA GLU A 213 -12.66 -0.24 5.19
C GLU A 213 -13.73 -0.22 4.09
N ALA A 214 -14.36 -1.38 3.87
CA ALA A 214 -15.58 -1.53 3.10
C ALA A 214 -16.76 -1.69 4.06
N TRP A 215 -17.79 -0.86 3.87
CA TRP A 215 -19.02 -0.88 4.64
C TRP A 215 -20.17 -1.29 3.73
N ILE A 216 -20.94 -2.32 4.09
CA ILE A 216 -22.24 -2.60 3.49
C ILE A 216 -23.31 -2.03 4.42
N VAL A 217 -24.03 -1.03 3.95
CA VAL A 217 -25.00 -0.25 4.72
C VAL A 217 -26.40 -0.51 4.18
N SER A 218 -27.35 -0.71 5.08
CA SER A 218 -28.78 -0.68 4.79
C SER A 218 -29.48 0.27 5.76
N ARG A 219 -30.46 1.01 5.27
CA ARG A 219 -31.38 1.78 6.11
C ARG A 219 -32.82 1.59 5.70
N LYS A 220 -33.73 1.65 6.67
CA LYS A 220 -35.16 1.60 6.41
C LYS A 220 -35.66 2.93 5.86
N PHE A 221 -36.57 2.86 4.89
CA PHE A 221 -37.16 4.03 4.26
C PHE A 221 -38.10 4.77 5.23
N GLU A 222 -38.00 6.09 5.27
CA GLU A 222 -38.81 6.97 6.12
C GLU A 222 -40.16 7.28 5.44
N SER A 223 -40.93 6.24 5.08
CA SER A 223 -42.34 6.43 4.69
C SER A 223 -43.23 6.31 5.94
N PRO A 224 -44.18 7.24 6.15
CA PRO A 224 -45.16 7.15 7.24
C PRO A 224 -46.09 5.93 7.10
N PHE A 225 -46.20 5.38 5.89
CA PHE A 225 -46.94 4.14 5.63
C PHE A 225 -45.96 3.04 5.20
N PRO A 226 -45.73 1.99 6.03
CA PRO A 226 -44.95 0.85 5.63
C PRO A 226 -45.72 0.07 4.55
N SER A 227 -45.42 0.33 3.28
CA SER A 227 -45.82 -0.60 2.22
C SER A 227 -44.91 -1.82 2.27
N THR A 228 -45.44 -2.98 1.89
CA THR A 228 -44.67 -4.22 1.75
C THR A 228 -43.56 -4.12 0.68
N SER A 229 -43.58 -3.08 -0.14
CA SER A 229 -42.59 -2.73 -1.15
C SER A 229 -41.52 -1.74 -0.66
N ASN A 230 -41.56 -1.28 0.60
CA ASN A 230 -40.54 -0.40 1.18
C ASN A 230 -39.26 -1.18 1.50
N ILE A 231 -38.64 -1.73 0.47
CA ILE A 231 -37.31 -2.29 0.54
C ILE A 231 -36.38 -1.12 0.89
N GLY A 232 -35.72 -1.21 2.05
CA GLY A 232 -34.77 -0.19 2.51
C GLY A 232 -33.69 0.11 1.46
N HIS A 233 -33.06 1.27 1.57
CA HIS A 233 -31.94 1.62 0.70
C HIS A 233 -30.66 0.94 1.20
N SER A 234 -29.94 0.27 0.31
CA SER A 234 -28.66 -0.39 0.61
C SER A 234 -27.56 0.08 -0.34
N PHE A 235 -26.37 0.29 0.21
CA PHE A 235 -25.22 0.77 -0.52
C PHE A 235 -23.91 0.23 0.08
N ILE A 236 -22.84 0.28 -0.71
CA ILE A 236 -21.48 0.01 -0.24
C ILE A 236 -20.72 1.32 -0.13
N ALA A 237 -19.99 1.53 0.95
CA ALA A 237 -19.06 2.65 1.09
C ALA A 237 -17.64 2.11 1.26
N ILE A 238 -16.70 2.63 0.48
CA ILE A 238 -15.27 2.49 0.75
C ILE A 238 -14.85 3.75 1.48
N ILE A 239 -14.32 3.58 2.68
CA ILE A 239 -13.74 4.65 3.47
C ILE A 239 -12.24 4.41 3.64
N ARG A 240 -11.48 5.50 3.69
CA ARG A 240 -10.04 5.47 3.85
C ARG A 240 -9.63 6.31 5.06
N LYS A 241 -8.66 5.81 5.81
CA LYS A 241 -7.97 6.55 6.84
C LYS A 241 -6.53 6.70 6.42
N ASN A 242 -6.11 7.94 6.23
CA ASN A 242 -4.71 8.20 6.00
C ASN A 242 -3.97 7.95 7.32
N GLN A 243 -2.74 7.48 7.20
CA GLN A 243 -1.92 7.18 8.36
C GLN A 243 -0.56 7.85 8.18
N LYS A 244 -0.02 8.34 9.29
CA LYS A 244 1.29 8.97 9.34
C LYS A 244 2.15 8.28 10.38
N VAL A 245 3.44 8.23 10.14
CA VAL A 245 4.43 7.82 11.15
C VAL A 245 5.38 8.96 11.42
N VAL A 246 5.71 9.13 12.69
CA VAL A 246 6.68 10.12 13.14
C VAL A 246 8.02 9.39 13.29
N VAL A 247 8.98 9.75 12.45
CA VAL A 247 10.34 9.22 12.49
C VAL A 247 11.24 10.20 13.21
N THR A 248 11.91 9.73 14.27
CA THR A 248 12.85 10.54 15.05
C THR A 248 14.27 10.13 14.73
N TYR A 249 15.09 11.11 14.41
CA TYR A 249 16.52 11.01 14.16
C TYR A 249 17.29 11.65 15.31
N LYS A 250 18.45 11.10 15.64
CA LYS A 250 19.44 11.69 16.55
C LYS A 250 20.78 11.66 15.85
N ASP A 251 21.39 12.84 15.70
CA ASP A 251 22.69 12.98 15.03
C ASP A 251 22.69 12.43 13.60
N GLY A 252 21.56 12.59 12.90
CA GLY A 252 21.37 12.09 11.54
C GLY A 252 21.00 10.60 11.44
N TYR A 253 21.08 9.83 12.53
CA TYR A 253 20.70 8.42 12.56
C TYR A 253 19.26 8.25 13.00
N LYS A 254 18.51 7.38 12.32
CA LYS A 254 17.14 7.04 12.71
C LYS A 254 17.16 6.30 14.06
N VAL A 255 16.53 6.88 15.08
CA VAL A 255 16.47 6.29 16.43
C VAL A 255 15.13 5.63 16.70
N SER A 256 14.04 6.20 16.21
CA SER A 256 12.72 5.62 16.41
C SER A 256 11.75 5.93 15.28
N THR A 257 10.69 5.15 15.22
CA THR A 257 9.51 5.42 14.41
C THR A 257 8.32 5.17 15.30
N SER A 258 7.40 6.13 15.39
CA SER A 258 6.14 5.90 16.08
C SER A 258 5.37 4.79 15.38
N SER A 259 4.52 4.07 16.12
CA SER A 259 3.46 3.29 15.49
C SER A 259 2.67 4.19 14.51
N PRO A 260 2.07 3.61 13.45
CA PRO A 260 1.08 4.30 12.62
C PRO A 260 0.15 5.13 13.49
N GLN A 261 0.29 6.44 13.37
CA GLN A 261 -0.63 7.39 13.97
C GLN A 261 -1.66 7.74 12.94
N ASP A 262 -2.90 7.66 13.34
CA ASP A 262 -4.00 8.15 12.54
C ASP A 262 -3.81 9.65 12.31
N ASP A 263 -3.79 10.07 11.05
CA ASP A 263 -3.55 11.48 10.71
C ASP A 263 -4.81 12.35 10.87
N GLY A 264 -5.95 11.72 11.16
CA GLY A 264 -7.23 12.37 11.36
C GLY A 264 -8.43 11.44 11.16
N ASN A 265 -9.54 12.03 10.72
CA ASN A 265 -10.83 11.36 10.57
C ASN A 265 -10.85 10.44 9.33
N TRP A 266 -11.68 9.40 9.39
CA TRP A 266 -12.02 8.62 8.21
C TRP A 266 -12.59 9.51 7.12
N ASN A 267 -12.12 9.32 5.90
CA ASN A 267 -12.59 10.02 4.71
C ASN A 267 -13.34 9.04 3.81
N ILE A 268 -14.41 9.51 3.18
CA ILE A 268 -15.12 8.70 2.21
C ILE A 268 -14.28 8.65 0.93
N HIS A 269 -13.86 7.45 0.54
CA HIS A 269 -13.18 7.24 -0.73
C HIS A 269 -14.22 7.16 -1.85
N ARG A 270 -15.30 6.38 -1.65
CA ARG A 270 -16.37 6.21 -2.64
C ARG A 270 -17.64 5.59 -2.04
N THR A 271 -18.81 5.84 -2.62
CA THR A 271 -20.03 5.07 -2.35
C THR A 271 -20.66 4.49 -3.61
N TYR A 272 -21.38 3.37 -3.42
CA TYR A 272 -22.03 2.55 -4.44
C TYR A 272 -23.46 2.24 -4.00
N GLY A 273 -24.41 3.07 -4.42
CA GLY A 273 -25.82 2.90 -4.09
C GLY A 273 -26.54 2.13 -5.18
N TYR A 274 -27.31 1.10 -4.81
CA TYR A 274 -28.27 0.49 -5.72
C TYR A 274 -29.62 1.16 -5.55
N TRP A 275 -30.14 1.73 -6.64
CA TRP A 275 -31.45 2.36 -6.65
C TRP A 275 -32.38 1.59 -7.58
N PRO A 276 -33.39 0.87 -7.06
CA PRO A 276 -34.44 0.35 -7.92
C PRO A 276 -35.09 1.53 -8.64
N LYS A 277 -35.34 1.42 -9.95
CA LYS A 277 -36.08 2.45 -10.70
C LYS A 277 -37.46 2.62 -10.06
N GLN A 278 -37.67 3.74 -9.37
CA GLN A 278 -38.96 4.05 -8.75
C GLN A 278 -40.03 4.20 -9.83
N GLY A 279 -41.19 3.58 -9.64
CA GLY A 279 -42.43 3.95 -10.33
C GLY A 279 -42.92 3.02 -11.44
N THR A 280 -42.37 1.82 -11.62
CA THR A 280 -43.03 0.84 -12.51
C THR A 280 -42.82 -0.57 -11.99
N VAL A 281 -43.91 -1.24 -11.61
CA VAL A 281 -43.91 -2.69 -11.46
C VAL A 281 -43.56 -3.25 -12.85
N GLY A 282 -42.30 -3.69 -13.04
CA GLY A 282 -41.75 -4.07 -14.35
C GLY A 282 -40.75 -3.08 -14.97
N ALA A 283 -40.40 -1.96 -14.33
CA ALA A 283 -39.25 -1.16 -14.75
C ALA A 283 -37.98 -1.98 -14.56
N GLY A 284 -37.13 -1.99 -15.59
CA GLY A 284 -35.90 -2.76 -15.64
C GLY A 284 -34.92 -2.50 -14.49
N PRO A 285 -33.76 -3.16 -14.50
CA PRO A 285 -32.85 -3.23 -13.36
C PRO A 285 -32.48 -1.84 -12.87
N GLY A 286 -32.43 -1.70 -11.54
CA GLY A 286 -31.92 -0.48 -10.91
C GLY A 286 -30.52 -0.16 -11.41
N GLU A 287 -30.19 1.12 -11.46
CA GLU A 287 -28.85 1.57 -11.84
C GLU A 287 -28.01 1.72 -10.56
N ILE A 288 -26.76 1.25 -10.60
CA ILE A 288 -25.79 1.59 -9.55
C ILE A 288 -25.43 3.06 -9.74
N ARG A 289 -25.67 3.85 -8.70
CA ARG A 289 -25.14 5.20 -8.61
C ARG A 289 -23.79 5.16 -7.91
N ILE A 290 -22.78 5.66 -8.60
CA ILE A 290 -21.42 5.74 -8.09
C ILE A 290 -21.15 7.18 -7.74
N ASN A 291 -20.79 7.42 -6.48
CA ASN A 291 -20.60 8.76 -5.97
C ASN A 291 -19.15 8.93 -5.56
N ASN A 292 -18.43 9.67 -6.41
CA ASN A 292 -16.98 9.90 -6.26
C ASN A 292 -16.67 11.24 -5.60
N ASP A 293 -17.63 12.16 -5.55
CA ASP A 293 -17.49 13.47 -4.93
C ASP A 293 -18.38 13.59 -3.70
N CYS A 294 -17.84 13.17 -2.56
CA CYS A 294 -18.44 13.42 -1.25
C CYS A 294 -17.94 14.73 -0.61
N ASN A 295 -17.19 15.57 -1.34
CA ASN A 295 -16.51 16.76 -0.80
C ASN A 295 -17.32 18.05 -0.95
N SER A 296 -18.36 18.08 -1.79
CA SER A 296 -19.19 19.27 -2.01
C SER A 296 -20.65 19.02 -1.61
N ASN A 297 -21.49 20.07 -1.60
CA ASN A 297 -22.92 20.10 -1.26
C ASN A 297 -23.83 19.22 -2.15
N SER A 298 -23.32 18.11 -2.67
CA SER A 298 -24.10 17.15 -3.44
C SER A 298 -25.22 16.60 -2.56
N ARG A 299 -26.46 16.58 -3.09
CA ARG A 299 -27.63 15.91 -2.47
C ARG A 299 -27.48 14.39 -2.48
N ASN A 300 -26.24 13.91 -2.37
CA ASN A 300 -25.91 12.52 -2.42
C ASN A 300 -26.22 11.89 -1.07
N THR A 301 -27.37 11.24 -1.02
CA THR A 301 -27.89 10.64 0.20
C THR A 301 -26.90 9.67 0.83
N GLU A 302 -26.15 8.90 0.05
CA GLU A 302 -25.22 7.89 0.55
C GLU A 302 -23.93 8.51 1.11
N CYS A 303 -23.37 9.53 0.46
CA CYS A 303 -22.23 10.26 1.04
C CYS A 303 -22.63 10.93 2.36
N GLN A 304 -23.83 11.52 2.42
CA GLN A 304 -24.33 12.15 3.63
C GLN A 304 -24.59 11.11 4.73
N ASP A 305 -25.20 9.97 4.38
CA ASP A 305 -25.41 8.86 5.30
C ASP A 305 -24.08 8.36 5.90
N VAL A 306 -23.03 8.20 5.10
CA VAL A 306 -21.71 7.78 5.62
C VAL A 306 -21.11 8.85 6.53
N LYS A 307 -21.26 10.14 6.22
CA LYS A 307 -20.83 11.24 7.11
C LYS A 307 -21.57 11.19 8.45
N ASP A 308 -22.87 10.91 8.42
CA ASP A 308 -23.68 10.83 9.63
C ASP A 308 -23.32 9.59 10.45
N ILE A 309 -23.11 8.43 9.82
CA ILE A 309 -22.57 7.23 10.49
C ILE A 309 -21.20 7.53 11.13
N LEU A 310 -20.30 8.21 10.43
CA LEU A 310 -18.98 8.59 10.96
C LEU A 310 -19.06 9.54 12.16
N ARG A 311 -20.16 10.29 12.29
CA ARG A 311 -20.46 11.16 13.45
C ARG A 311 -21.25 10.45 14.56
N GLY A 312 -21.60 9.17 14.38
CA GLY A 312 -22.45 8.43 15.31
C GLY A 312 -23.94 8.80 15.22
N ILE A 313 -24.37 9.41 14.12
CA ILE A 313 -25.75 9.80 13.87
C ILE A 313 -26.46 8.65 13.12
N SER A 314 -27.68 8.30 13.56
CA SER A 314 -28.52 7.33 12.85
C SER A 314 -29.01 7.92 11.53
N ILE A 315 -28.90 7.16 10.44
CA ILE A 315 -29.35 7.51 9.09
C ILE A 315 -30.80 7.07 8.80
N SER A 316 -31.47 6.46 9.80
CA SER A 316 -32.90 6.15 9.75
C SER A 316 -33.48 6.03 11.15
N ASN A 317 -34.62 6.69 11.38
CA ASN A 317 -35.37 6.58 12.63
C ASN A 317 -36.00 5.19 12.85
N ARG A 318 -36.13 4.38 11.78
CA ARG A 318 -36.70 3.03 11.84
C ARG A 318 -35.63 1.95 12.03
N GLY A 319 -34.37 2.32 11.94
CA GLY A 319 -33.22 1.42 12.10
C GLY A 319 -32.36 1.32 10.85
N GLN A 320 -31.11 0.96 11.10
CA GLN A 320 -30.06 0.75 10.09
C GLN A 320 -29.25 -0.49 10.44
N ALA A 321 -28.64 -1.10 9.43
CA ALA A 321 -27.70 -2.21 9.59
C ALA A 321 -26.43 -1.91 8.82
N ILE A 322 -25.28 -2.08 9.49
CA ILE A 322 -23.97 -1.77 8.92
C ILE A 322 -23.06 -2.97 9.18
N ARG A 323 -22.48 -3.53 8.12
CA ARG A 323 -21.38 -4.49 8.19
C ARG A 323 -20.11 -3.80 7.74
N LYS A 324 -19.07 -3.83 8.58
CA LYS A 324 -17.77 -3.24 8.29
C LYS A 324 -16.74 -4.35 8.12
N SER A 325 -15.79 -4.14 7.21
CA SER A 325 -14.60 -4.98 7.11
C SER A 325 -13.42 -4.17 6.63
N ARG A 326 -12.22 -4.54 7.10
CA ARG A 326 -10.98 -3.98 6.58
C ARG A 326 -10.65 -4.62 5.25
N ILE A 327 -10.14 -3.83 4.33
CA ILE A 327 -9.70 -4.31 3.03
C ILE A 327 -8.33 -3.73 2.69
N SER A 328 -7.55 -4.46 1.90
CA SER A 328 -6.30 -3.91 1.34
C SER A 328 -6.56 -2.78 0.35
N GLU A 329 -5.56 -1.90 0.14
CA GLU A 329 -5.62 -0.87 -0.92
C GLU A 329 -5.81 -1.50 -2.31
N SER A 330 -5.10 -2.59 -2.60
CA SER A 330 -5.30 -3.36 -3.83
C SER A 330 -6.74 -3.85 -3.98
N ARG A 331 -7.41 -4.20 -2.88
CA ARG A 331 -8.81 -4.65 -2.91
C ARG A 331 -9.76 -3.47 -3.11
N ALA A 332 -9.54 -2.33 -2.47
CA ALA A 332 -10.29 -1.10 -2.70
C ALA A 332 -10.21 -0.68 -4.18
N ASN A 333 -9.00 -0.68 -4.75
CA ASN A 333 -8.76 -0.40 -6.16
C ASN A 333 -9.39 -1.44 -7.09
N TRP A 334 -9.40 -2.73 -6.71
CA TRP A 334 -10.09 -3.77 -7.47
C TRP A 334 -11.60 -3.53 -7.51
N ILE A 335 -12.24 -3.18 -6.38
CA ILE A 335 -13.67 -2.85 -6.33
C ILE A 335 -13.95 -1.65 -7.23
N ASP A 336 -13.12 -0.61 -7.16
CA ASP A 336 -13.21 0.57 -8.02
C ASP A 336 -13.13 0.19 -9.50
N ASN A 337 -12.16 -0.63 -9.90
CA ASN A 337 -11.91 -0.92 -11.31
C ASN A 337 -12.82 -2.00 -11.90
N ASN A 338 -13.28 -2.97 -11.11
CA ASN A 338 -14.06 -4.12 -11.58
C ASN A 338 -15.55 -4.00 -11.28
N ARG A 339 -16.00 -2.87 -10.74
CA ARG A 339 -17.43 -2.59 -10.46
C ARG A 339 -18.37 -2.85 -11.65
N ASN A 340 -17.93 -2.67 -12.89
CA ASN A 340 -18.76 -2.87 -14.08
C ASN A 340 -18.46 -4.19 -14.80
N VAL A 341 -17.40 -4.89 -14.38
CA VAL A 341 -16.96 -6.14 -15.01
C VAL A 341 -17.73 -7.26 -14.32
N ALA A 342 -18.80 -7.73 -14.97
CA ALA A 342 -19.61 -8.79 -14.41
C ALA A 342 -19.86 -9.92 -15.40
N SER A 343 -19.19 -11.03 -15.13
CA SER A 343 -19.60 -12.38 -15.52
C SER A 343 -20.36 -13.06 -14.39
N CYS A 344 -20.99 -12.32 -13.49
CA CYS A 344 -22.01 -12.88 -12.61
C CYS A 344 -23.34 -12.90 -13.42
N SER A 345 -23.36 -13.69 -14.48
CA SER A 345 -24.55 -13.93 -15.28
C SER A 345 -25.36 -15.04 -14.60
N SER A 346 -26.64 -14.77 -14.32
CA SER A 346 -27.61 -15.65 -13.63
C SER A 346 -27.32 -15.93 -12.14
N TYR A 347 -28.07 -15.26 -11.26
CA TYR A 347 -28.23 -15.72 -9.88
C TYR A 347 -29.65 -15.54 -9.41
N ASN A 348 -30.03 -16.53 -8.62
CA ASN A 348 -31.25 -16.56 -7.85
C ASN A 348 -30.95 -15.91 -6.49
N VAL A 349 -31.58 -14.77 -6.20
CA VAL A 349 -31.59 -14.19 -4.85
C VAL A 349 -32.78 -14.80 -4.11
N ASN A 350 -32.52 -15.83 -3.30
CA ASN A 350 -33.48 -16.42 -2.35
C ASN A 350 -34.88 -16.73 -2.93
N GLY A 351 -34.94 -17.41 -4.08
CA GLY A 351 -36.16 -17.90 -4.71
C GLY A 351 -36.86 -16.90 -5.64
N ILE A 352 -36.45 -15.62 -5.65
CA ILE A 352 -37.02 -14.62 -6.56
C ILE A 352 -36.25 -14.68 -7.88
N TRP A 353 -36.82 -15.40 -8.85
CA TRP A 353 -36.39 -15.31 -10.24
C TRP A 353 -36.74 -13.94 -10.79
N TYR A 354 -35.77 -13.04 -10.83
CA TYR A 354 -35.81 -11.97 -11.82
C TYR A 354 -35.66 -12.67 -13.18
N GLY A 355 -36.76 -12.86 -13.92
CA GLY A 355 -36.86 -13.65 -15.15
C GLY A 355 -36.04 -13.12 -16.35
N TYR A 356 -34.98 -12.37 -16.09
CA TYR A 356 -34.10 -11.77 -17.06
C TYR A 356 -32.65 -12.04 -16.65
N ASN A 357 -31.86 -12.54 -17.60
CA ASN A 357 -30.41 -12.69 -17.48
C ASN A 357 -29.76 -11.30 -17.36
N PHE A 358 -29.83 -10.69 -16.18
CA PHE A 358 -29.23 -9.40 -15.96
C PHE A 358 -27.73 -9.55 -15.70
N PRO A 359 -26.88 -8.81 -16.41
CA PRO A 359 -25.49 -8.66 -16.03
C PRO A 359 -25.47 -7.89 -14.71
N CYS A 360 -25.21 -8.60 -13.62
CA CYS A 360 -25.16 -8.00 -12.30
C CYS A 360 -23.72 -8.19 -11.80
N ASN A 361 -23.11 -7.15 -11.26
CA ASN A 361 -21.73 -7.20 -10.76
C ASN A 361 -21.69 -7.56 -9.27
N CYS A 362 -20.50 -7.83 -8.75
CA CYS A 362 -20.31 -8.22 -7.35
C CYS A 362 -20.84 -7.16 -6.37
N VAL A 363 -20.72 -5.87 -6.70
CA VAL A 363 -21.21 -4.75 -5.88
C VAL A 363 -22.74 -4.75 -5.83
N THR A 364 -23.42 -4.92 -6.97
CA THR A 364 -24.88 -5.05 -7.03
C THR A 364 -25.35 -6.31 -6.32
N TYR A 365 -24.66 -7.44 -6.49
CA TYR A 365 -25.02 -8.68 -5.80
C TYR A 365 -24.94 -8.50 -4.29
N ALA A 366 -23.85 -7.92 -3.79
CA ALA A 366 -23.64 -7.66 -2.37
C ALA A 366 -24.68 -6.71 -1.79
N THR A 367 -24.98 -5.60 -2.47
CA THR A 367 -26.01 -4.66 -2.00
C THR A 367 -27.41 -5.27 -2.03
N LEU A 368 -27.75 -6.10 -3.04
CA LEU A 368 -29.04 -6.80 -3.11
C LEU A 368 -29.19 -7.87 -2.03
N GLN A 369 -28.17 -8.70 -1.81
CA GLN A 369 -28.20 -9.73 -0.76
C GLN A 369 -28.38 -9.09 0.62
N TRP A 370 -27.64 -8.01 0.88
CA TRP A 370 -27.74 -7.28 2.14
C TRP A 370 -29.08 -6.55 2.31
N SER A 371 -29.57 -5.92 1.24
CA SER A 371 -30.90 -5.31 1.21
C SER A 371 -31.98 -6.34 1.53
N TYR A 372 -31.93 -7.52 0.92
CA TYR A 372 -32.90 -8.58 1.16
C TYR A 372 -32.86 -9.11 2.60
N PHE A 373 -31.66 -9.36 3.12
CA PHE A 373 -31.45 -9.79 4.50
C PHE A 373 -32.06 -8.79 5.50
N THR A 374 -31.87 -7.48 5.23
CA THR A 374 -32.33 -6.41 6.12
C THR A 374 -33.80 -6.01 5.92
N ALA A 375 -34.34 -6.13 4.71
CA ALA A 375 -35.73 -5.79 4.38
C ALA A 375 -36.73 -6.84 4.91
N LYS A 376 -36.35 -8.13 4.94
CA LYS A 376 -37.22 -9.20 5.44
C LYS A 376 -37.60 -9.08 6.92
N GLN A 377 -36.90 -8.27 7.70
CA GLN A 377 -37.24 -8.08 9.12
C GLN A 377 -38.55 -7.31 9.35
N ASP A 378 -39.12 -6.65 8.33
CA ASP A 378 -40.31 -5.79 8.52
C ASP A 378 -41.67 -6.46 8.21
N ASN A 379 -41.70 -7.59 7.48
CA ASN A 379 -42.96 -8.29 7.13
C ASN A 379 -42.95 -9.73 7.64
N TRP A 380 -43.30 -9.97 8.91
CA TRP A 380 -43.83 -11.23 9.50
C TRP A 380 -43.13 -12.57 9.19
N ILE A 381 -42.03 -12.57 8.45
CA ILE A 381 -41.20 -13.72 8.09
C ILE A 381 -39.79 -13.32 8.54
N PRO A 382 -39.43 -13.58 9.80
CA PRO A 382 -38.13 -13.19 10.30
C PRO A 382 -37.03 -13.84 9.44
N ALA A 383 -35.91 -13.13 9.24
CA ALA A 383 -34.74 -13.65 8.53
C ALA A 383 -34.26 -15.01 9.09
N THR A 384 -34.66 -15.33 10.32
CA THR A 384 -34.44 -16.63 10.99
C THR A 384 -35.17 -17.80 10.33
N GLU A 385 -36.27 -17.61 9.60
CA GLU A 385 -36.97 -18.72 8.92
C GLU A 385 -36.19 -19.33 7.74
N TYR A 386 -35.13 -18.66 7.27
CA TYR A 386 -34.22 -19.20 6.26
C TYR A 386 -32.81 -19.52 6.80
N GLY A 387 -32.58 -19.42 8.12
CA GLY A 387 -31.32 -19.78 8.76
C GLY A 387 -30.10 -18.93 8.34
N SER A 388 -30.29 -17.85 7.58
CA SER A 388 -29.19 -17.02 7.09
C SER A 388 -28.74 -16.03 8.16
N SER A 389 -27.60 -16.29 8.79
CA SER A 389 -26.88 -15.32 9.63
C SER A 389 -26.23 -14.21 8.77
N PRO A 390 -25.84 -13.06 9.35
CA PRO A 390 -25.01 -12.08 8.63
C PRO A 390 -23.77 -12.72 7.98
N ASP A 391 -23.18 -13.71 8.64
CA ASP A 391 -22.00 -14.41 8.12
C ASP A 391 -22.34 -15.31 6.94
N ALA A 392 -23.49 -15.99 6.95
CA ALA A 392 -23.98 -16.76 5.80
C ALA A 392 -24.27 -15.87 4.57
N VAL A 393 -24.77 -14.64 4.80
CA VAL A 393 -24.93 -13.64 3.74
C VAL A 393 -23.57 -13.22 3.18
N MET A 394 -22.57 -13.01 4.04
CA MET A 394 -21.22 -12.67 3.61
C MET A 394 -20.53 -13.80 2.86
N GLU A 395 -20.68 -15.05 3.31
CA GLU A 395 -20.17 -16.23 2.63
C GLU A 395 -20.80 -16.38 1.25
N SER A 396 -22.12 -16.16 1.14
CA SER A 396 -22.82 -16.11 -0.14
C SER A 396 -22.26 -15.03 -1.07
N ILE A 397 -22.06 -13.81 -0.57
CA ILE A 397 -21.44 -12.70 -1.33
C ILE A 397 -20.03 -13.08 -1.83
N ASN A 398 -19.20 -13.64 -0.96
CA ASN A 398 -17.82 -14.02 -1.30
C ASN A 398 -17.79 -15.19 -2.29
N SER A 399 -18.67 -16.19 -2.16
CA SER A 399 -18.75 -17.37 -3.05
C SER A 399 -19.02 -17.03 -4.52
N LYS A 400 -19.60 -15.85 -4.80
CA LYS A 400 -19.95 -15.41 -6.15
C LYS A 400 -18.89 -14.53 -6.82
N ASN A 401 -17.79 -14.23 -6.12
CA ASN A 401 -16.69 -13.51 -6.72
C ASN A 401 -15.87 -14.45 -7.62
N ARG A 402 -16.12 -14.42 -8.93
CA ARG A 402 -15.57 -15.39 -9.91
C ARG A 402 -14.07 -15.25 -10.20
N SER A 403 -13.41 -14.17 -9.81
CA SER A 403 -11.96 -14.02 -10.03
C SER A 403 -11.17 -14.59 -8.85
N THR A 404 -10.71 -15.84 -9.00
CA THR A 404 -9.48 -16.38 -8.37
C THR A 404 -9.38 -16.22 -6.85
N ASN A 405 -9.84 -17.19 -6.06
CA ASN A 405 -9.49 -17.38 -4.62
C ASN A 405 -9.53 -16.14 -3.70
N ASN A 406 -10.26 -15.07 -4.05
CA ASN A 406 -10.20 -13.78 -3.35
C ASN A 406 -11.60 -13.30 -2.95
N ASP A 407 -11.83 -13.15 -1.64
CA ASP A 407 -13.12 -12.75 -1.05
C ASP A 407 -13.53 -11.33 -1.40
N PHE A 408 -14.76 -11.10 -1.89
CA PHE A 408 -15.29 -9.76 -2.23
C PHE A 408 -15.01 -8.74 -1.13
N ILE A 409 -15.18 -9.17 0.11
CA ILE A 409 -14.65 -8.54 1.30
C ILE A 409 -13.69 -9.53 1.94
N ASP A 410 -12.39 -9.19 2.04
CA ASP A 410 -11.34 -9.99 2.71
C ASP A 410 -11.96 -10.64 3.95
N SER A 411 -11.94 -11.99 4.06
CA SER A 411 -12.68 -12.89 4.99
C SER A 411 -12.65 -12.48 6.47
N GLY A 412 -13.18 -11.30 6.76
CA GLY A 412 -12.93 -10.59 7.99
C GLY A 412 -13.36 -11.44 9.17
N ASN A 413 -12.43 -11.68 10.08
CA ASN A 413 -12.79 -11.82 11.47
C ASN A 413 -13.73 -10.66 11.79
N THR A 414 -14.99 -10.97 12.06
CA THR A 414 -15.91 -10.05 12.70
C THR A 414 -15.33 -9.69 14.05
N TRP A 415 -14.88 -8.46 14.21
CA TRP A 415 -14.56 -7.95 15.53
C TRP A 415 -15.87 -7.59 16.21
N ASN A 416 -16.17 -8.27 17.31
CA ASN A 416 -17.30 -7.99 18.22
C ASN A 416 -17.16 -6.59 18.84
#